data_AF-A0A2G8DDV3-F1
#
_entry.id   AF-A0A2G8DDV3-F1
#
_cell.length_a   1.000
_cell.length_b   1.000
_cell.length_c   1.000
_cell.angle_alpha   90.00
_cell.angle_beta   90.00
_cell.angle_gamma   90.00
#
_symmetry.space_group_name_H-M   'P 1'
#
loop_
_entity.id
_entity.type
_entity.pdbx_description
1 polymer ?
#
loop_
_entity_poly.entity_id
_entity_poly.type
_entity_poly.pdbx_seq_one_letter_code
_entity_poly.pdbx_strand_id
1 'polypeptide(L)'
;MKRSVVLFMIIMALVFVFSGCDALQGLLSPEPVEVIVEEETVEFRIAKVKGPSGRTDEETAVFTWTIEDPDRQIANYEFRKDGGDWLEFCLETEYAWTSYSRGPHSFEVRAQDINGAYSYALIWKFTYGVKYPVIITSAGQSIGTLPTSMNARKANLEFLQDDTILAEELTEENAGTLIIVVGVSLRGLGAKGLTLEQEKQRIRSLLDKAEAIGVDVILAYVEGKANRGGSTDELIDIVLPRSITVWIVEESDFDKKFTRLCEKHSVKLVTMIKRDSLVEAIRDHFGL
;
A
#
# COMPACT_ATOMS: atom_id res chain seq x y z
N MET A 1 18.93 -1.01 -49.17
CA MET A 1 18.28 -0.65 -50.46
C MET A 1 17.58 -1.87 -51.05
N LYS A 2 16.31 -2.08 -50.71
CA LYS A 2 15.40 -2.91 -51.52
C LYS A 2 14.08 -2.13 -51.59
N ARG A 3 13.90 -1.39 -52.69
CA ARG A 3 12.61 -0.78 -53.04
C ARG A 3 11.75 -1.89 -53.63
N SER A 4 10.81 -2.41 -52.84
CA SER A 4 9.75 -3.26 -53.39
C SER A 4 8.74 -2.35 -54.07
N VAL A 5 8.79 -2.35 -55.41
CA VAL A 5 7.79 -1.72 -56.26
C VAL A 5 6.58 -2.66 -56.30
N VAL A 6 5.54 -2.36 -55.53
CA VAL A 6 4.24 -3.01 -55.68
C VAL A 6 3.46 -2.22 -56.74
N LEU A 7 3.67 -2.62 -57.99
CA LEU A 7 2.89 -2.24 -59.16
C LEU A 7 1.62 -3.11 -59.17
N PHE A 8 0.47 -2.62 -58.73
CA PHE A 8 -0.79 -3.35 -58.92
C PHE A 8 -1.94 -2.43 -59.35
N MET A 9 -2.14 -2.39 -60.67
CA MET A 9 -3.45 -2.58 -61.31
C MET A 9 -4.66 -1.74 -60.84
N ILE A 10 -4.51 -0.44 -60.57
CA ILE A 10 -5.70 0.44 -60.42
C ILE A 10 -5.77 1.56 -61.48
N ILE A 11 -4.66 1.91 -62.13
CA ILE A 11 -4.61 3.07 -63.03
C ILE A 11 -5.00 2.75 -64.49
N MET A 12 -5.20 1.48 -64.87
CA MET A 12 -5.57 1.11 -66.26
C MET A 12 -7.07 1.31 -66.60
N ALA A 13 -7.92 1.72 -65.67
CA ALA A 13 -9.34 1.99 -65.95
C ALA A 13 -9.65 3.48 -66.21
N LEU A 14 -8.81 4.40 -65.75
CA LEU A 14 -9.07 5.84 -65.86
C LEU A 14 -8.46 6.50 -67.11
N VAL A 15 -7.59 5.80 -67.83
CA VAL A 15 -6.88 6.34 -69.01
C VAL A 15 -7.69 6.17 -70.32
N PHE A 16 -8.82 5.45 -70.31
CA PHE A 16 -9.58 5.15 -71.53
C PHE A 16 -10.78 6.08 -71.84
N VAL A 17 -11.00 7.18 -71.09
CA VAL A 17 -12.16 8.07 -71.31
C VAL A 17 -11.85 9.32 -72.14
N PHE A 18 -10.59 9.59 -72.50
CA PHE A 18 -10.24 10.75 -73.33
C PHE A 18 -9.49 10.35 -74.60
N SER A 19 -10.17 9.66 -75.51
CA SER A 19 -9.74 9.56 -76.91
C SER A 19 -10.76 10.32 -77.77
N GLY A 20 -10.44 11.56 -78.14
CA GLY A 20 -11.28 12.33 -79.06
C GLY A 20 -11.34 13.85 -78.86
N CYS A 21 -10.34 14.49 -78.25
CA CYS A 21 -10.31 15.96 -78.22
C CYS A 21 -8.86 16.48 -78.33
N ASP A 22 -8.48 16.92 -79.53
CA ASP A 22 -7.15 17.50 -79.85
C ASP A 22 -6.93 18.93 -79.29
N ALA A 23 -7.78 19.38 -78.36
CA ALA A 23 -7.73 20.73 -77.78
C ALA A 23 -7.14 20.80 -76.35
N LEU A 24 -6.63 19.69 -75.80
CA LEU A 24 -6.15 19.63 -74.40
C LEU A 24 -4.68 19.17 -74.22
N GLN A 25 -3.91 19.07 -75.31
CA GLN A 25 -2.48 18.67 -75.24
C GLN A 25 -1.56 19.64 -74.48
N GLY A 26 -2.06 20.80 -74.04
CA GLY A 26 -1.29 21.81 -73.30
C GLY A 26 -1.57 21.92 -71.80
N LEU A 27 -2.52 21.15 -71.23
CA LEU A 27 -2.98 21.36 -69.85
C LEU A 27 -2.85 20.13 -68.94
N LEU A 28 -1.92 19.22 -69.22
CA LEU A 28 -1.64 18.09 -68.33
C LEU A 28 -0.13 17.82 -68.36
N SER A 29 0.62 18.64 -67.62
CA SER A 29 1.87 18.15 -67.05
C SER A 29 1.48 17.40 -65.78
N PRO A 30 1.57 16.06 -65.71
CA PRO A 30 1.31 15.37 -64.46
C PRO A 30 2.44 15.74 -63.50
N GLU A 31 2.17 16.65 -62.56
CA GLU A 31 3.03 16.79 -61.39
C GLU A 31 3.03 15.44 -60.67
N PRO A 32 4.20 14.89 -60.30
CA PRO A 32 4.24 13.63 -59.56
C PRO A 32 3.55 13.83 -58.20
N VAL A 33 2.40 13.18 -58.02
CA VAL A 33 1.74 13.09 -56.72
C VAL A 33 2.55 12.12 -55.86
N GLU A 34 3.35 12.65 -54.93
CA GLU A 34 3.96 11.82 -53.88
C GLU A 34 2.86 11.40 -52.90
N VAL A 35 2.51 10.11 -52.93
CA VAL A 35 1.68 9.51 -51.89
C VAL A 35 2.56 9.28 -50.68
N ILE A 36 2.46 10.14 -49.67
CA ILE A 36 3.05 9.91 -48.36
C ILE A 36 2.16 8.90 -47.65
N VAL A 37 2.64 7.65 -47.54
CA VAL A 37 2.02 6.67 -46.64
C VAL A 37 2.49 7.03 -45.24
N GLU A 38 1.64 7.69 -44.46
CA GLU A 38 1.84 7.80 -43.02
C GLU A 38 1.59 6.41 -42.43
N GLU A 39 2.66 5.68 -42.16
CA GLU A 39 2.59 4.39 -41.49
C GLU A 39 2.19 4.64 -40.03
N GLU A 40 0.99 4.19 -39.66
CA GLU A 40 0.48 4.31 -38.30
C GLU A 40 1.36 3.47 -37.37
N THR A 41 2.23 4.12 -36.60
CA THR A 41 3.08 3.45 -35.62
C THR A 41 2.22 2.94 -34.48
N VAL A 42 1.88 1.64 -34.51
CA VAL A 42 1.21 0.97 -33.39
C VAL A 42 2.14 1.00 -32.18
N GLU A 43 1.73 1.72 -31.14
CA GLU A 43 2.50 1.83 -29.91
C GLU A 43 2.65 0.47 -29.22
N PHE A 44 3.88 0.10 -28.87
CA PHE A 44 4.14 -1.15 -28.15
C PHE A 44 3.77 -1.00 -26.67
N ARG A 45 2.62 -1.58 -26.30
CA ARG A 45 2.03 -1.48 -24.96
C ARG A 45 1.65 -2.84 -24.40
N ILE A 46 1.66 -2.91 -23.08
CA ILE A 46 1.17 -4.02 -22.27
C ILE A 46 0.13 -3.44 -21.30
N ALA A 47 -0.83 -4.27 -20.86
CA ALA A 47 -1.92 -3.89 -19.97
C ALA A 47 -1.83 -4.60 -18.61
N LYS A 48 -2.28 -3.91 -17.54
CA LYS A 48 -2.41 -4.50 -16.20
C LYS A 48 -3.61 -5.44 -16.16
N VAL A 49 -3.42 -6.64 -15.60
CA VAL A 49 -4.50 -7.60 -15.36
C VAL A 49 -4.83 -7.67 -13.86
N LYS A 50 -3.84 -7.92 -12.99
CA LYS A 50 -4.00 -7.96 -11.53
C LYS A 50 -2.77 -7.36 -10.84
N GLY A 51 -2.97 -6.85 -9.64
CA GLY A 51 -1.91 -6.39 -8.75
C GLY A 51 -2.44 -5.47 -7.67
N PRO A 52 -1.74 -5.32 -6.55
CA PRO A 52 -2.13 -4.37 -5.52
C PRO A 52 -2.12 -2.95 -6.06
N SER A 53 -3.05 -2.15 -5.57
CA SER A 53 -3.11 -0.70 -5.81
C SER A 53 -3.44 -0.01 -4.49
N GLY A 54 -2.79 1.10 -4.21
CA GLY A 54 -2.99 1.77 -2.91
C GLY A 54 -2.36 0.98 -1.78
N ARG A 55 -3.03 0.86 -0.62
CA ARG A 55 -2.48 0.17 0.56
C ARG A 55 -2.85 -1.32 0.56
N THR A 56 -1.94 -2.15 1.06
CA THR A 56 -2.11 -3.60 1.23
C THR A 56 -1.44 -4.07 2.52
N ASP A 57 -2.02 -5.06 3.18
CA ASP A 57 -1.48 -5.79 4.33
C ASP A 57 -0.96 -7.19 3.95
N GLU A 58 -1.22 -7.62 2.71
CA GLU A 58 -0.66 -8.85 2.15
C GLU A 58 0.87 -8.81 2.20
N GLU A 59 1.49 -9.90 2.69
CA GLU A 59 2.95 -10.09 2.68
C GLU A 59 3.47 -10.56 1.29
N THR A 60 2.53 -10.85 0.39
CA THR A 60 2.80 -11.27 -0.98
C THR A 60 1.94 -10.47 -1.96
N ALA A 61 2.58 -9.82 -2.92
CA ALA A 61 1.95 -9.08 -3.99
C ALA A 61 2.07 -9.89 -5.29
N VAL A 62 0.92 -10.24 -5.88
CA VAL A 62 0.87 -10.95 -7.18
C VAL A 62 0.49 -9.97 -8.28
N PHE A 63 1.39 -9.78 -9.25
CA PHE A 63 1.23 -8.90 -10.40
C PHE A 63 1.02 -9.74 -11.66
N THR A 64 0.02 -9.39 -12.47
CA THR A 64 -0.18 -10.00 -13.79
C THR A 64 -0.41 -8.95 -14.87
N TRP A 65 0.09 -9.22 -16.07
CA TRP A 65 -0.02 -8.35 -17.23
C TRP A 65 -0.31 -9.14 -18.50
N THR A 66 -0.68 -8.44 -19.57
CA THR A 66 -0.89 -9.02 -20.89
C THR A 66 -0.42 -8.07 -21.99
N ILE A 67 -0.15 -8.61 -23.18
CA ILE A 67 0.22 -7.82 -24.35
C ILE A 67 -1.05 -7.24 -25.00
N GLU A 68 -1.03 -5.96 -25.38
CA GLU A 68 -2.18 -5.34 -26.06
C GLU A 68 -2.22 -5.68 -27.56
N ASP A 69 -1.05 -5.94 -28.16
CA ASP A 69 -0.86 -6.33 -29.55
C ASP A 69 -0.59 -7.85 -29.64
N PRO A 70 -1.62 -8.69 -29.91
CA PRO A 70 -1.48 -10.14 -29.87
C PRO A 70 -0.61 -10.70 -31.02
N ASP A 71 -0.42 -9.94 -32.09
CA ASP A 71 0.40 -10.36 -33.23
C ASP A 71 1.89 -10.07 -32.99
N ARG A 72 2.21 -9.26 -31.97
CA ARG A 72 3.59 -8.94 -31.59
C ARG A 72 4.24 -10.10 -30.83
N GLN A 73 5.35 -10.59 -31.39
CA GLN A 73 6.14 -11.65 -30.76
C GLN A 73 7.07 -11.08 -29.69
N ILE A 74 6.86 -11.51 -28.45
CA ILE A 74 7.67 -11.12 -27.30
C ILE A 74 8.86 -12.05 -27.17
N ALA A 75 10.05 -11.47 -27.02
CA ALA A 75 11.28 -12.19 -26.73
C ALA A 75 11.50 -12.34 -25.22
N ASN A 76 11.15 -11.31 -24.44
CA ASN A 76 11.40 -11.28 -23.01
C ASN A 76 10.51 -10.25 -22.29
N TYR A 77 10.23 -10.48 -21.01
CA TYR A 77 9.78 -9.49 -20.05
C TYR A 77 10.90 -9.17 -19.08
N GLU A 78 11.02 -7.91 -18.70
CA GLU A 78 11.89 -7.49 -17.62
C GLU A 78 11.07 -6.77 -16.57
N PHE A 79 11.38 -7.00 -15.30
CA PHE A 79 10.78 -6.25 -14.21
C PHE A 79 11.84 -5.58 -13.34
N ARG A 80 11.43 -4.57 -12.59
CA ARG A 80 12.23 -3.99 -11.51
C ARG A 80 11.33 -3.63 -10.33
N LYS A 81 11.97 -3.56 -9.17
CA LYS A 81 11.34 -3.24 -7.89
C LYS A 81 11.96 -1.96 -7.35
N ASP A 82 11.14 -1.04 -6.88
CA ASP A 82 11.56 0.18 -6.16
C ASP A 82 12.64 0.99 -6.90
N GLY A 83 12.53 1.06 -8.22
CA GLY A 83 13.47 1.80 -9.07
C GLY A 83 14.86 1.15 -9.20
N GLY A 84 15.04 -0.09 -8.78
CA GLY A 84 16.28 -0.86 -8.94
C GLY A 84 16.56 -1.28 -10.39
N ASP A 85 17.50 -2.20 -10.55
CA ASP A 85 17.89 -2.72 -11.87
C ASP A 85 16.79 -3.58 -12.51
N TRP A 86 16.75 -3.57 -13.84
CA TRP A 86 15.88 -4.45 -14.62
C TRP A 86 16.40 -5.89 -14.56
N LEU A 87 15.52 -6.81 -14.20
CA LEU A 87 15.77 -8.24 -14.11
C LEU A 87 14.99 -8.98 -15.19
N GLU A 88 15.66 -9.89 -15.88
CA GLU A 88 15.07 -10.75 -16.90
C GLU A 88 14.06 -11.73 -16.29
N PHE A 89 12.91 -11.89 -16.95
CA PHE A 89 11.80 -12.70 -16.49
C PHE A 89 11.19 -13.59 -17.59
N CYS A 90 11.90 -13.73 -18.70
CA CYS A 90 11.53 -14.60 -19.82
C CYS A 90 10.12 -14.27 -20.33
N LEU A 91 9.24 -15.25 -20.48
CA LEU A 91 7.91 -15.08 -21.07
C LEU A 91 6.77 -15.23 -20.06
N GLU A 92 7.09 -15.31 -18.77
CA GLU A 92 6.07 -15.39 -17.72
C GLU A 92 5.30 -14.06 -17.60
N THR A 93 4.00 -14.16 -17.36
CA THR A 93 3.09 -12.99 -17.26
C THR A 93 2.53 -12.79 -15.85
N GLU A 94 3.07 -13.51 -14.87
CA GLU A 94 2.72 -13.42 -13.45
C GLU A 94 3.98 -13.36 -12.60
N TYR A 95 4.05 -12.39 -11.67
CA TYR A 95 5.13 -12.29 -10.69
C TYR A 95 4.57 -12.21 -9.27
N ALA A 96 5.01 -13.10 -8.40
CA ALA A 96 4.75 -13.03 -6.96
C ALA A 96 5.96 -12.42 -6.25
N TRP A 97 5.79 -11.22 -5.70
CA TRP A 97 6.79 -10.58 -4.85
C TRP A 97 6.45 -10.88 -3.39
N THR A 98 7.34 -11.57 -2.68
CA THR A 98 7.23 -11.80 -1.22
C THR A 98 8.25 -10.95 -0.46
N SER A 99 8.01 -10.77 0.85
CA SER A 99 8.99 -10.23 1.80
C SER A 99 9.49 -8.80 1.49
N TYR A 100 8.65 -7.95 0.89
CA TYR A 100 8.92 -6.52 0.82
C TYR A 100 8.76 -5.87 2.20
N SER A 101 9.56 -4.84 2.47
CA SER A 101 9.53 -4.10 3.74
C SER A 101 8.23 -3.32 3.89
N ARG A 102 7.81 -2.91 5.10
CA ARG A 102 6.70 -1.94 5.19
C ARG A 102 7.09 -0.61 4.54
N GLY A 103 6.12 0.05 3.93
CA GLY A 103 6.28 1.33 3.26
C GLY A 103 5.78 1.33 1.81
N PRO A 104 6.03 2.43 1.08
CA PRO A 104 5.68 2.54 -0.33
C PRO A 104 6.58 1.65 -1.20
N HIS A 105 5.97 1.00 -2.19
CA HIS A 105 6.62 0.15 -3.17
C HIS A 105 6.16 0.46 -4.59
N SER A 106 7.07 0.19 -5.52
CA SER A 106 6.76 0.19 -6.95
C SER A 106 7.25 -1.09 -7.61
N PHE A 107 6.39 -1.68 -8.43
CA PHE A 107 6.73 -2.79 -9.30
C PHE A 107 6.54 -2.32 -10.74
N GLU A 108 7.59 -2.42 -11.55
CA GLU A 108 7.56 -2.04 -12.95
C GLU A 108 7.87 -3.24 -13.83
N VAL A 109 7.16 -3.37 -14.96
CA VAL A 109 7.42 -4.39 -15.97
C VAL A 109 7.37 -3.79 -17.36
N ARG A 110 8.23 -4.26 -18.25
CA ARG A 110 8.24 -3.93 -19.68
C ARG A 110 8.49 -5.18 -20.51
N ALA A 111 7.98 -5.18 -21.73
CA ALA A 111 8.23 -6.25 -22.69
C ALA A 111 9.30 -5.83 -23.68
N GLN A 112 10.08 -6.80 -24.17
CA GLN A 112 10.98 -6.67 -25.29
C GLN A 112 10.51 -7.61 -26.41
N ASP A 113 10.36 -7.09 -27.63
CA ASP A 113 10.00 -7.92 -28.78
C ASP A 113 11.23 -8.60 -29.41
N ILE A 114 10.99 -9.51 -30.37
CA ILE A 114 12.06 -10.22 -31.10
C ILE A 114 13.00 -9.32 -31.90
N ASN A 115 12.61 -8.07 -32.15
CA ASN A 115 13.44 -7.08 -32.84
C ASN A 115 14.24 -6.22 -31.85
N GLY A 116 14.10 -6.48 -30.55
CA GLY A 116 14.79 -5.79 -29.47
C GLY A 116 14.13 -4.47 -29.05
N ALA A 117 12.97 -4.10 -29.60
CA ALA A 117 12.24 -2.92 -29.18
C ALA A 117 11.56 -3.17 -27.82
N TYR A 118 11.41 -2.12 -27.01
CA TYR A 118 10.78 -2.19 -25.69
C TYR A 118 9.41 -1.53 -25.69
N SER A 119 8.49 -2.09 -24.88
CA SER A 119 7.21 -1.47 -24.58
C SER A 119 7.36 -0.29 -23.62
N TYR A 120 6.31 0.50 -23.49
CA TYR A 120 6.15 1.33 -22.29
C TYR A 120 6.14 0.45 -21.02
N ALA A 121 6.77 0.94 -19.95
CA ALA A 121 6.75 0.25 -18.67
C ALA A 121 5.39 0.44 -17.98
N LEU A 122 4.78 -0.67 -17.56
CA LEU A 122 3.68 -0.63 -16.61
C LEU A 122 4.24 -0.45 -15.21
N ILE A 123 3.58 0.37 -14.41
CA ILE A 123 3.97 0.62 -13.02
C ILE A 123 2.79 0.38 -12.07
N TRP A 124 2.94 -0.55 -11.14
CA TRP A 124 2.11 -0.62 -9.93
C TRP A 124 2.78 0.18 -8.83
N LYS A 125 1.98 0.98 -8.13
CA LYS A 125 2.38 1.67 -6.90
C LYS A 125 1.46 1.19 -5.80
N PHE A 126 2.05 0.66 -4.74
CA PHE A 126 1.32 0.20 -3.58
C PHE A 126 2.07 0.55 -2.31
N THR A 127 1.41 0.47 -1.16
CA THR A 127 2.03 0.70 0.14
C THR A 127 1.73 -0.53 0.99
N TYR A 128 2.78 -1.28 1.33
CA TYR A 128 2.65 -2.36 2.30
C TYR A 128 2.64 -1.74 3.69
N GLY A 129 1.52 -1.84 4.40
CA GLY A 129 1.36 -1.14 5.67
C GLY A 129 0.14 -1.55 6.46
N VAL A 130 0.04 -0.97 7.65
CA VAL A 130 -1.02 -1.21 8.64
C VAL A 130 -2.40 -0.87 8.08
N LYS A 131 -3.40 -1.60 8.56
CA LYS A 131 -4.79 -1.50 8.11
C LYS A 131 -5.46 -0.24 8.65
N TYR A 132 -6.17 0.47 7.77
CA TYR A 132 -7.05 1.59 8.11
C TYR A 132 -8.51 1.13 8.09
N PRO A 133 -9.42 1.81 8.80
CA PRO A 133 -9.21 3.00 9.65
C PRO A 133 -8.47 2.72 10.96
N VAL A 134 -7.84 3.75 11.55
CA VAL A 134 -7.20 3.63 12.87
C VAL A 134 -8.13 4.14 13.97
N ILE A 135 -8.31 3.35 15.01
CA ILE A 135 -9.01 3.77 16.23
C ILE A 135 -8.00 3.87 17.38
N ILE A 136 -8.03 4.99 18.10
CA ILE A 136 -7.32 5.15 19.37
C ILE A 136 -8.35 5.00 20.49
N THR A 137 -8.13 4.06 21.39
CA THR A 137 -8.99 3.86 22.57
C THR A 137 -8.16 3.79 23.85
N SER A 138 -8.83 4.02 24.98
CA SER A 138 -8.23 3.92 26.30
C SER A 138 -8.43 2.53 26.89
N ALA A 139 -7.43 2.03 27.62
CA ALA A 139 -7.59 0.97 28.60
C ALA A 139 -7.28 1.53 29.98
N GLY A 140 -8.34 1.76 30.78
CA GLY A 140 -8.24 2.31 32.14
C GLY A 140 -8.59 3.79 32.25
N GLN A 141 -9.13 4.41 31.19
CA GLN A 141 -9.34 5.87 31.12
C GLN A 141 -8.03 6.65 31.35
N SER A 142 -6.98 6.14 30.70
CA SER A 142 -5.61 6.64 30.67
C SER A 142 -5.55 8.13 30.34
N ILE A 143 -4.71 8.86 31.06
CA ILE A 143 -4.37 10.26 30.73
C ILE A 143 -3.38 10.33 29.56
N GLY A 144 -2.78 9.20 29.18
CA GLY A 144 -1.92 9.04 28.03
C GLY A 144 -2.65 9.13 26.68
N THR A 145 -3.98 9.05 26.64
CA THR A 145 -4.76 9.14 25.38
C THR A 145 -4.56 10.46 24.67
N LEU A 146 -4.58 11.57 25.43
CA LEU A 146 -4.37 12.92 24.90
C LEU A 146 -2.98 13.11 24.25
N PRO A 147 -1.84 12.85 24.91
CA PRO A 147 -0.54 12.95 24.26
C PRO A 147 -0.39 11.98 23.09
N THR A 148 -1.00 10.78 23.15
CA THR A 148 -0.99 9.84 22.01
C THR A 148 -1.72 10.42 20.80
N SER A 149 -2.96 10.91 20.97
CA SER A 149 -3.74 11.46 19.87
C SER A 149 -3.15 12.76 19.33
N MET A 150 -2.52 13.59 20.17
CA MET A 150 -1.76 14.75 19.71
C MET A 150 -0.56 14.37 18.83
N ASN A 151 0.20 13.34 19.20
CA ASN A 151 1.33 12.87 18.39
C ASN A 151 0.86 12.18 17.10
N ALA A 152 -0.26 11.46 17.13
CA ALA A 152 -0.90 10.93 15.92
C ALA A 152 -1.28 12.05 14.93
N ARG A 153 -1.88 13.14 15.42
CA ARG A 153 -2.17 14.33 14.58
C ARG A 153 -0.90 14.96 14.02
N LYS A 154 0.16 15.10 14.83
CA LYS A 154 1.48 15.60 14.36
C LYS A 154 2.12 14.69 13.31
N ALA A 155 1.84 13.40 13.36
CA ALA A 155 2.29 12.42 12.39
C ALA A 155 1.46 12.44 11.08
N ASN A 156 0.43 13.27 10.98
CA ASN A 156 -0.57 13.26 9.92
C ASN A 156 -1.32 11.91 9.81
N LEU A 157 -1.46 11.18 10.93
CA LEU A 157 -2.28 9.99 10.99
C LEU A 157 -3.76 10.38 11.07
N GLU A 158 -4.58 9.86 10.17
CA GLU A 158 -6.03 9.91 10.30
C GLU A 158 -6.50 8.82 11.27
N PHE A 159 -7.26 9.21 12.29
CA PHE A 159 -7.79 8.29 13.30
C PHE A 159 -9.12 8.78 13.87
N LEU A 160 -9.90 7.83 14.39
CA LEU A 160 -11.01 8.08 15.30
C LEU A 160 -10.52 7.84 16.73
N GLN A 161 -10.91 8.71 17.66
CA GLN A 161 -10.66 8.47 19.08
C GLN A 161 -11.98 8.17 19.77
N ASP A 162 -12.04 7.01 20.42
CA ASP A 162 -13.15 6.62 21.29
C ASP A 162 -12.60 5.86 22.50
N ASP A 163 -12.57 6.52 23.64
CA ASP A 163 -12.01 5.98 24.89
C ASP A 163 -12.94 4.95 25.56
N THR A 164 -14.13 4.71 25.02
CA THR A 164 -15.17 3.86 25.58
C THR A 164 -15.75 2.83 24.60
N ILE A 165 -15.23 2.77 23.37
CA ILE A 165 -15.68 1.85 22.33
C ILE A 165 -15.87 0.42 22.86
N LEU A 166 -16.96 -0.19 22.46
CA LEU A 166 -17.33 -1.56 22.79
C LEU A 166 -16.94 -2.51 21.65
N ALA A 167 -16.86 -3.80 21.96
CA ALA A 167 -16.46 -4.82 21.00
C ALA A 167 -17.44 -4.91 19.82
N GLU A 168 -18.73 -4.80 20.09
CA GLU A 168 -19.80 -4.80 19.10
C GLU A 168 -19.74 -3.64 18.11
N GLU A 169 -19.03 -2.56 18.44
CA GLU A 169 -18.84 -1.39 17.58
C GLU A 169 -17.66 -1.55 16.61
N LEU A 170 -16.79 -2.55 16.81
CA LEU A 170 -15.70 -2.86 15.88
C LEU A 170 -16.19 -3.71 14.70
N THR A 171 -15.89 -3.25 13.49
CA THR A 171 -16.20 -3.91 12.22
C THR A 171 -14.99 -3.85 11.30
N GLU A 172 -14.92 -4.75 10.32
CA GLU A 172 -13.86 -4.75 9.29
C GLU A 172 -13.84 -3.46 8.46
N GLU A 173 -14.97 -2.75 8.38
CA GLU A 173 -15.10 -1.50 7.62
C GLU A 173 -14.61 -0.27 8.40
N ASN A 174 -14.73 -0.28 9.73
CA ASN A 174 -14.45 0.89 10.57
C ASN A 174 -13.15 0.80 11.37
N ALA A 175 -12.51 -0.37 11.42
CA ALA A 175 -11.26 -0.57 12.12
C ALA A 175 -10.37 -1.55 11.34
N GLY A 176 -9.16 -1.08 11.04
CA GLY A 176 -8.04 -1.93 10.61
C GLY A 176 -6.96 -2.03 11.70
N THR A 177 -6.74 -0.95 12.45
CA THR A 177 -5.77 -0.90 13.55
C THR A 177 -6.40 -0.28 14.79
N LEU A 178 -6.19 -0.91 15.95
CA LEU A 178 -6.59 -0.42 17.26
C LEU A 178 -5.35 -0.07 18.10
N ILE A 179 -5.13 1.22 18.34
CA ILE A 179 -4.13 1.71 19.28
C ILE A 179 -4.79 1.78 20.66
N ILE A 180 -4.43 0.86 21.54
CA ILE A 180 -4.90 0.82 22.92
C ILE A 180 -3.90 1.54 23.81
N VAL A 181 -4.31 2.70 24.34
CA VAL A 181 -3.51 3.48 25.28
C VAL A 181 -3.76 3.01 26.70
N VAL A 182 -2.77 2.36 27.29
CA VAL A 182 -2.90 1.70 28.59
C VAL A 182 -2.48 2.62 29.72
N GLY A 183 -3.33 2.75 30.74
CA GLY A 183 -3.08 3.53 31.94
C GLY A 183 -4.35 3.65 32.77
N VAL A 184 -4.29 3.37 34.07
CA VAL A 184 -5.49 3.42 34.92
C VAL A 184 -5.61 4.75 35.64
N SER A 185 -6.69 5.49 35.34
CA SER A 185 -7.15 6.62 36.12
C SER A 185 -8.38 6.22 36.94
N LEU A 186 -8.21 5.94 38.23
CA LEU A 186 -9.34 5.61 39.12
C LEU A 186 -10.40 6.72 39.16
N ARG A 187 -9.96 7.99 39.08
CA ARG A 187 -10.87 9.15 38.96
C ARG A 187 -11.60 9.15 37.62
N GLY A 188 -10.89 8.86 36.52
CA GLY A 188 -11.47 8.78 35.17
C GLY A 188 -12.52 7.67 35.06
N LEU A 189 -12.20 6.48 35.56
CA LEU A 189 -13.13 5.36 35.65
C LEU A 189 -14.37 5.72 36.47
N GLY A 190 -14.17 6.28 37.67
CA GLY A 190 -15.27 6.71 38.53
C GLY A 190 -16.18 7.77 37.90
N ALA A 191 -15.61 8.75 37.20
CA ALA A 191 -16.37 9.78 36.48
C ALA A 191 -17.20 9.23 35.32
N LYS A 192 -16.81 8.07 34.76
CA LYS A 192 -17.54 7.33 33.73
C LYS A 192 -18.49 6.28 34.29
N GLY A 193 -18.55 6.12 35.62
CA GLY A 193 -19.35 5.08 36.27
C GLY A 193 -18.82 3.66 36.02
N LEU A 194 -17.55 3.52 35.67
CA LEU A 194 -16.90 2.25 35.36
C LEU A 194 -16.07 1.74 36.54
N THR A 195 -16.12 0.44 36.78
CA THR A 195 -15.20 -0.26 37.68
C THR A 195 -13.99 -0.79 36.90
N LEU A 196 -12.90 -1.07 37.60
CA LEU A 196 -11.72 -1.68 36.98
C LEU A 196 -12.03 -3.05 36.36
N GLU A 197 -12.88 -3.86 36.99
CA GLU A 197 -13.23 -5.19 36.48
C GLU A 197 -14.10 -5.11 35.22
N GLN A 198 -15.06 -4.17 35.17
CA GLN A 198 -15.81 -3.89 33.94
C GLN A 198 -14.87 -3.42 32.82
N GLU A 199 -13.91 -2.56 33.13
CA GLU A 199 -12.94 -2.09 32.14
C GLU A 199 -12.06 -3.24 31.62
N LYS A 200 -11.55 -4.09 32.52
CA LYS A 200 -10.80 -5.31 32.14
C LYS A 200 -11.61 -6.23 31.24
N GLN A 201 -12.92 -6.37 31.49
CA GLN A 201 -13.81 -7.18 30.67
C GLN A 201 -14.06 -6.54 29.30
N ARG A 202 -14.25 -5.22 29.25
CA ARG A 202 -14.38 -4.46 27.99
C ARG A 202 -13.13 -4.64 27.12
N ILE A 203 -11.95 -4.48 27.71
CA ILE A 203 -10.68 -4.65 26.98
C ILE A 203 -10.50 -6.08 26.47
N ARG A 204 -10.83 -7.12 27.25
CA ARG A 204 -10.81 -8.51 26.74
C ARG A 204 -11.73 -8.70 25.55
N SER A 205 -12.95 -8.20 25.66
CA SER A 205 -13.96 -8.31 24.59
C SER A 205 -13.49 -7.59 23.32
N LEU A 206 -12.86 -6.42 23.45
CA LEU A 206 -12.26 -5.69 22.34
C LEU A 206 -11.12 -6.48 21.68
N LEU A 207 -10.23 -7.07 22.47
CA LEU A 207 -9.11 -7.87 21.95
C LEU A 207 -9.59 -9.14 21.24
N ASP A 208 -10.60 -9.82 21.79
CA ASP A 208 -11.18 -11.01 21.20
C ASP A 208 -11.90 -10.69 19.89
N LYS A 209 -12.62 -9.56 19.84
CA LYS A 209 -13.22 -9.08 18.61
C LYS A 209 -12.15 -8.69 17.59
N ALA A 210 -11.13 -7.93 17.98
CA ALA A 210 -10.07 -7.48 17.09
C ALA A 210 -9.37 -8.68 16.42
N GLU A 211 -9.06 -9.73 17.17
CA GLU A 211 -8.54 -10.97 16.58
C GLU A 211 -9.54 -11.60 15.60
N ALA A 212 -10.82 -11.73 15.99
CA ALA A 212 -11.82 -12.39 15.18
C ALA A 212 -12.07 -11.72 13.82
N ILE A 213 -11.87 -10.40 13.73
CA ILE A 213 -12.03 -9.62 12.49
C ILE A 213 -10.70 -9.14 11.89
N GLY A 214 -9.56 -9.64 12.39
CA GLY A 214 -8.23 -9.35 11.84
C GLY A 214 -7.77 -7.90 11.97
N VAL A 215 -8.18 -7.20 13.04
CA VAL A 215 -7.71 -5.86 13.42
C VAL A 215 -6.40 -5.96 14.17
N ASP A 216 -5.41 -5.20 13.71
CA ASP A 216 -4.10 -5.11 14.37
C ASP A 216 -4.20 -4.35 15.69
N VAL A 217 -3.58 -4.85 16.76
CA VAL A 217 -3.57 -4.18 18.06
C VAL A 217 -2.19 -3.62 18.37
N ILE A 218 -2.14 -2.35 18.77
CA ILE A 218 -0.93 -1.66 19.22
C ILE A 218 -1.12 -1.25 20.67
N LEU A 219 -0.21 -1.67 21.56
CA LEU A 219 -0.18 -1.16 22.93
C LEU A 219 0.65 0.12 22.97
N ALA A 220 0.04 1.23 23.39
CA ALA A 220 0.77 2.46 23.69
C ALA A 220 0.76 2.72 25.22
N TYR A 221 1.94 2.87 25.82
CA TYR A 221 2.10 3.28 27.21
C TYR A 221 3.05 4.47 27.31
N VAL A 222 2.49 5.66 27.49
CA VAL A 222 3.25 6.92 27.45
C VAL A 222 3.29 7.67 28.78
N GLU A 223 2.79 7.08 29.86
CA GLU A 223 2.65 7.76 31.15
C GLU A 223 3.90 7.73 32.02
N GLY A 224 4.92 6.96 31.64
CA GLY A 224 6.21 6.90 32.34
C GLY A 224 6.20 6.04 33.60
N LYS A 225 7.32 6.03 34.32
CA LYS A 225 7.54 5.16 35.49
C LYS A 225 6.54 5.43 36.63
N ALA A 226 6.19 6.69 36.85
CA ALA A 226 5.37 7.11 37.98
C ALA A 226 3.94 6.54 37.99
N ASN A 227 3.43 6.13 36.82
CA ASN A 227 2.06 5.62 36.64
C ASN A 227 2.00 4.10 36.35
N ARG A 228 3.15 3.41 36.42
CA ARG A 228 3.25 1.94 36.35
C ARG A 228 2.90 1.30 37.69
N GLY A 229 2.54 0.01 37.66
CA GLY A 229 2.19 -0.80 38.83
C GLY A 229 0.68 -1.01 38.99
N GLY A 230 0.32 -1.87 39.94
CA GLY A 230 -1.07 -2.15 40.32
C GLY A 230 -1.98 -2.44 39.12
N SER A 231 -3.11 -1.73 39.04
CA SER A 231 -4.13 -1.90 38.01
C SER A 231 -3.66 -1.59 36.58
N THR A 232 -2.69 -0.67 36.42
CA THR A 232 -2.08 -0.39 35.12
C THR A 232 -1.33 -1.61 34.61
N ASP A 233 -0.56 -2.25 35.50
CA ASP A 233 0.21 -3.45 35.18
C ASP A 233 -0.66 -4.64 34.81
N GLU A 234 -1.84 -4.76 35.45
CA GLU A 234 -2.83 -5.77 35.12
C GLU A 234 -3.39 -5.56 33.70
N LEU A 235 -3.68 -4.32 33.29
CA LEU A 235 -4.11 -4.03 31.91
C LEU A 235 -2.99 -4.26 30.88
N ILE A 236 -1.74 -3.98 31.22
CA ILE A 236 -0.59 -4.32 30.35
C ILE A 236 -0.52 -5.83 30.13
N ASP A 237 -0.70 -6.63 31.18
CA ASP A 237 -0.66 -8.09 31.09
C ASP A 237 -1.82 -8.66 30.23
N ILE A 238 -2.92 -7.90 30.08
CA ILE A 238 -4.07 -8.25 29.24
C ILE A 238 -3.84 -7.89 27.78
N VAL A 239 -3.36 -6.67 27.52
CA VAL A 239 -3.28 -6.11 26.15
C VAL A 239 -2.04 -6.60 25.42
N LEU A 240 -0.90 -6.65 26.09
CA LEU A 240 0.40 -6.92 25.46
C LEU A 240 0.45 -8.24 24.68
N PRO A 241 -0.04 -9.38 25.21
CA PRO A 241 0.01 -10.66 24.48
C PRO A 241 -0.73 -10.67 23.14
N ARG A 242 -1.64 -9.72 22.93
CA ARG A 242 -2.48 -9.61 21.74
C ARG A 242 -2.01 -8.50 20.80
N SER A 243 -0.92 -7.82 21.14
CA SER A 243 -0.41 -6.67 20.40
C SER A 243 0.65 -7.09 19.37
N ILE A 244 0.64 -6.48 18.19
CA ILE A 244 1.69 -6.68 17.17
C ILE A 244 2.95 -5.86 17.46
N THR A 245 2.80 -4.76 18.21
CA THR A 245 3.90 -3.92 18.68
C THR A 245 3.50 -3.18 19.96
N VAL A 246 4.51 -2.87 20.77
CA VAL A 246 4.37 -2.08 22.00
C VAL A 246 5.19 -0.80 21.88
N TRP A 247 4.59 0.35 22.18
CA TRP A 247 5.23 1.66 22.20
C TRP A 247 5.28 2.20 23.62
N ILE A 248 6.49 2.41 24.14
CA ILE A 248 6.67 2.87 25.52
C ILE A 248 7.61 4.07 25.60
N VAL A 249 7.38 4.94 26.57
CA VAL A 249 8.45 5.82 27.05
C VAL A 249 9.47 4.96 27.82
N GLU A 250 10.76 5.09 27.52
CA GLU A 250 11.83 4.19 27.95
C GLU A 250 11.86 3.94 29.47
N GLU A 251 11.69 4.99 30.29
CA GLU A 251 11.67 4.87 31.75
C GLU A 251 10.53 3.97 32.29
N SER A 252 9.52 3.67 31.47
CA SER A 252 8.41 2.80 31.84
C SER A 252 8.82 1.33 31.96
N ASP A 253 9.97 0.95 31.40
CA ASP A 253 10.55 -0.40 31.49
C ASP A 253 11.67 -0.49 32.53
N PHE A 254 11.63 0.35 33.57
CA PHE A 254 12.63 0.40 34.63
C PHE A 254 12.85 -0.95 35.35
N ASP A 255 11.85 -1.82 35.36
CA ASP A 255 11.87 -3.16 35.97
C ASP A 255 11.97 -4.29 34.95
N LYS A 256 12.21 -3.97 33.67
CA LYS A 256 12.25 -4.89 32.53
C LYS A 256 10.95 -5.66 32.29
N LYS A 257 9.80 -5.23 32.82
CA LYS A 257 8.52 -5.92 32.56
C LYS A 257 8.13 -5.89 31.08
N PHE A 258 8.20 -4.75 30.39
CA PHE A 258 7.90 -4.69 28.95
C PHE A 258 8.88 -5.52 28.15
N THR A 259 10.19 -5.42 28.45
CA THR A 259 11.21 -6.25 27.80
C THR A 259 10.86 -7.75 27.91
N ARG A 260 10.67 -8.25 29.14
CA ARG A 260 10.35 -9.67 29.37
C ARG A 260 9.05 -10.12 28.70
N LEU A 261 8.01 -9.30 28.76
CA LEU A 261 6.71 -9.64 28.16
C LEU A 261 6.77 -9.63 26.63
N CYS A 262 7.43 -8.64 26.05
CA CYS A 262 7.59 -8.57 24.59
C CYS A 262 8.41 -9.75 24.07
N GLU A 263 9.51 -10.11 24.73
CA GLU A 263 10.30 -11.31 24.39
C GLU A 263 9.46 -12.59 24.50
N LYS A 264 8.73 -12.76 25.61
CA LYS A 264 7.87 -13.94 25.84
C LYS A 264 6.82 -14.12 24.75
N HIS A 265 6.25 -13.03 24.26
CA HIS A 265 5.17 -13.04 23.28
C HIS A 265 5.64 -12.75 21.84
N SER A 266 6.96 -12.63 21.62
CA SER A 266 7.55 -12.27 20.32
C SER A 266 6.97 -10.98 19.72
N VAL A 267 6.67 -10.00 20.58
CA VAL A 267 6.10 -8.71 20.21
C VAL A 267 7.22 -7.68 20.06
N LYS A 268 7.17 -6.85 19.01
CA LYS A 268 8.15 -5.77 18.81
C LYS A 268 7.99 -4.71 19.89
N LEU A 269 9.06 -4.45 20.65
CA LEU A 269 9.15 -3.35 21.61
C LEU A 269 9.80 -2.12 20.96
N VAL A 270 9.12 -0.98 20.98
CA VAL A 270 9.63 0.33 20.56
C VAL A 270 9.70 1.24 21.78
N THR A 271 10.90 1.72 22.07
CA THR A 271 11.17 2.60 23.22
C THR A 271 11.49 4.01 22.74
N MET A 272 10.97 5.01 23.46
CA MET A 272 11.25 6.42 23.18
C MET A 272 11.72 7.15 24.45
N ILE A 273 12.77 7.96 24.33
CA ILE A 273 13.32 8.72 25.48
C ILE A 273 12.30 9.74 25.98
N LYS A 274 11.59 10.40 25.06
CA LYS A 274 10.57 11.42 25.37
C LYS A 274 9.26 11.08 24.69
N ARG A 275 8.16 11.48 25.32
CA ARG A 275 6.79 11.32 24.77
C ARG A 275 6.60 11.96 23.39
N ASP A 276 7.30 13.07 23.12
CA ASP A 276 7.20 13.76 21.82
C ASP A 276 7.82 12.95 20.67
N SER A 277 8.72 12.01 20.95
CA SER A 277 9.26 11.07 19.96
C SER A 277 8.26 10.00 19.53
N LEU A 278 7.07 9.95 20.16
CA LEU A 278 5.98 9.07 19.71
C LEU A 278 5.58 9.36 18.25
N VAL A 279 5.71 10.61 17.80
CA VAL A 279 5.42 10.99 16.40
C VAL A 279 6.26 10.18 15.40
N GLU A 280 7.51 9.89 15.73
CA GLU A 280 8.43 9.12 14.87
C GLU A 280 8.02 7.65 14.86
N ALA A 281 7.72 7.06 16.02
CA ALA A 281 7.23 5.69 16.11
C ALA A 281 5.92 5.48 15.33
N ILE A 282 5.01 6.47 15.34
CA ILE A 282 3.78 6.44 14.54
C ILE A 282 4.11 6.51 13.04
N ARG A 283 4.96 7.45 12.61
CA ARG A 283 5.35 7.58 11.20
C ARG A 283 6.03 6.32 10.67
N ASP A 284 6.97 5.77 11.42
CA ASP A 284 7.67 4.56 11.05
C ASP A 284 6.73 3.35 10.95
N HIS A 285 5.75 3.25 11.86
CA HIS A 285 4.80 2.14 11.85
C HIS A 285 3.81 2.24 10.68
N PHE A 286 3.28 3.44 10.40
CA PHE A 286 2.24 3.67 9.39
C PHE A 286 2.78 4.10 8.00
N GLY A 287 4.09 4.28 7.85
CA GLY A 287 4.73 4.74 6.62
C GLY A 287 4.29 6.15 6.21
N LEU A 288 4.31 7.10 7.17
CA LEU A 288 3.85 8.49 7.01
C LEU A 288 4.99 9.51 7.01
#